data_AF-A0A376J2J7-F1
#
_entry.id   AF-A0A376J2J7-F1
#
_cell.length_a   1.000
_cell.length_b   1.000
_cell.length_c   1.000
_cell.angle_alpha   90.00
_cell.angle_beta   90.00
_cell.angle_gamma   90.00
#
_symmetry.space_group_name_H-M   'P 1'
#
loop_
_entity.id
_entity.type
_entity.pdbx_description
1 polymer ?
#
loop_
_entity_poly.entity_id
_entity_poly.type
_entity_poly.pdbx_seq_one_letter_code
_entity_poly.pdbx_strand_id
1 'polypeptide(L)'
;MIPKATWILGGLGDNAKTIDTIRWMSYKDAQGGDPKELATKVTSYTLTDDDRGRYIGIEITPTTQTGTPNVGTALHLYDISTASGGGSDSDNVAPGPVVNQNLKVAIFVDGTSINLINGSTPIELGKTYVAKLYSDENKNGKFDAGTDADVTANYDFRWVLSGSSQQLGTSGGIVNSSFDNNNLAIPATNDEARTNLNGPARDGKEALTIPTNGDGVQGYKLHIIYKHK
;
A
#
# COMPACT_ATOMS: atom_id res chain seq x y z
N MET A 1 -7.32 10.10 10.19
CA MET A 1 -8.50 9.59 10.94
C MET A 1 -8.62 8.12 10.57
N ILE A 2 -8.12 7.25 11.44
CA ILE A 2 -8.18 5.80 11.24
C ILE A 2 -9.65 5.39 11.40
N PRO A 3 -10.29 4.75 10.41
CA PRO A 3 -11.67 4.30 10.56
C PRO A 3 -11.73 3.22 11.65
N LYS A 4 -12.66 3.38 12.59
CA LYS A 4 -12.96 2.41 13.65
C LYS A 4 -14.28 1.74 13.33
N ALA A 5 -14.25 0.47 12.95
CA ALA A 5 -15.46 -0.31 12.79
C ALA A 5 -15.99 -0.71 14.19
N THR A 6 -17.26 -0.39 14.47
CA THR A 6 -17.92 -0.73 15.74
C THR A 6 -19.25 -1.40 15.43
N TRP A 7 -19.42 -2.66 15.83
CA TRP A 7 -20.69 -3.37 15.70
C TRP A 7 -21.49 -3.28 17.00
N ILE A 8 -22.77 -2.86 16.92
CA ILE A 8 -23.67 -2.75 18.08
C ILE A 8 -24.69 -3.89 18.01
N LEU A 9 -24.66 -4.81 18.98
CA LEU A 9 -25.63 -5.90 19.09
C LEU A 9 -26.97 -5.40 19.66
N GLY A 10 -28.09 -5.89 19.13
CA GLY A 10 -29.44 -5.67 19.66
C GLY A 10 -29.63 -6.32 21.05
N GLY A 11 -30.50 -5.73 21.88
CA GLY A 11 -30.62 -6.04 23.31
C GLY A 11 -31.45 -7.28 23.71
N LEU A 12 -30.99 -7.85 24.84
CA LEU A 12 -31.55 -8.85 25.79
C LEU A 12 -31.45 -10.35 25.45
N GLY A 13 -30.51 -11.00 26.15
CA GLY A 13 -30.36 -12.45 26.29
C GLY A 13 -28.89 -12.86 26.48
N ASP A 14 -28.23 -12.44 27.57
CA ASP A 14 -26.80 -12.66 27.89
C ASP A 14 -25.90 -12.99 26.67
N ASN A 15 -25.68 -11.96 25.85
CA ASN A 15 -24.89 -11.98 24.62
C ASN A 15 -23.42 -12.41 24.81
N ALA A 16 -22.95 -12.62 26.05
CA ALA A 16 -21.60 -13.04 26.37
C ALA A 16 -21.18 -14.34 25.64
N LYS A 17 -22.12 -15.29 25.47
CA LYS A 17 -21.83 -16.54 24.75
C LYS A 17 -21.65 -16.34 23.25
N THR A 18 -22.38 -15.41 22.65
CA THR A 18 -22.17 -15.05 21.24
C THR A 18 -20.85 -14.30 21.05
N ILE A 19 -20.43 -13.47 22.01
CA ILE A 19 -19.11 -12.81 21.94
C ILE A 19 -18.00 -13.85 21.85
N ASP A 20 -18.08 -14.96 22.61
CA ASP A 20 -17.10 -16.04 22.57
C ASP A 20 -16.93 -16.70 21.19
N THR A 21 -17.88 -16.54 20.27
CA THR A 21 -17.84 -17.12 18.92
C THR A 21 -17.39 -16.15 17.84
N ILE A 22 -17.21 -14.86 18.17
CA ILE A 22 -16.76 -13.85 17.21
C ILE A 22 -15.31 -14.13 16.82
N ARG A 23 -15.06 -14.23 15.51
CA ARG A 23 -13.73 -14.25 14.91
C ARG A 23 -13.63 -13.19 13.83
N TRP A 24 -12.70 -12.26 13.99
CA TRP A 24 -12.31 -11.31 12.96
C TRP A 24 -11.33 -11.99 12.03
N MET A 25 -11.58 -11.86 10.73
CA MET A 25 -10.83 -12.55 9.69
C MET A 25 -10.40 -11.56 8.61
N SER A 26 -9.30 -11.85 7.94
CA SER A 26 -8.94 -11.22 6.68
C SER A 26 -8.87 -12.23 5.54
N TYR A 27 -9.21 -11.81 4.34
CA TYR A 27 -9.27 -12.64 3.14
C TYR A 27 -8.54 -11.96 1.97
N LYS A 28 -8.03 -12.75 1.02
CA LYS A 28 -7.36 -12.21 -0.19
C LYS A 28 -8.34 -11.64 -1.21
N ASP A 29 -9.59 -12.11 -1.17
CA ASP A 29 -10.64 -11.78 -2.12
C ASP A 29 -12.00 -11.67 -1.42
N ALA A 30 -12.97 -11.05 -2.10
CA ALA A 30 -14.31 -10.85 -1.58
C ALA A 30 -15.13 -12.15 -1.43
N GLN A 31 -14.58 -13.30 -1.86
CA GLN A 31 -15.22 -14.60 -1.81
C GLN A 31 -14.72 -15.47 -0.64
N GLY A 32 -13.85 -14.92 0.21
CA GLY A 32 -13.34 -15.60 1.40
C GLY A 32 -12.09 -16.45 1.16
N GLY A 33 -11.35 -16.21 0.07
CA GLY A 33 -10.11 -16.90 -0.21
C GLY A 33 -9.00 -16.57 0.79
N ASP A 34 -8.12 -17.56 1.06
CA ASP A 34 -6.94 -17.42 1.94
C ASP A 34 -7.27 -16.79 3.32
N PRO A 35 -8.09 -17.44 4.15
CA PRO A 35 -8.53 -16.88 5.42
C PRO A 35 -7.39 -16.78 6.44
N LYS A 36 -7.28 -15.63 7.11
CA LYS A 36 -6.35 -15.40 8.23
C LYS A 36 -7.10 -14.82 9.43
N GLU A 37 -6.96 -15.44 10.59
CA GLU A 37 -7.53 -14.94 11.84
C GLU A 37 -6.78 -13.68 12.32
N LEU A 38 -7.53 -12.65 12.67
CA LEU A 38 -7.03 -11.36 13.16
C LEU A 38 -7.22 -11.22 14.67
N ALA A 39 -8.42 -11.56 15.16
CA ALA A 39 -8.77 -11.48 16.58
C ALA A 39 -9.97 -12.37 16.89
N THR A 40 -10.12 -12.80 18.13
CA THR A 40 -11.26 -13.59 18.60
C THR A 40 -11.84 -13.00 19.86
N LYS A 41 -13.14 -13.28 20.10
CA LYS A 41 -13.85 -12.92 21.34
C LYS A 41 -13.89 -11.42 21.65
N VAL A 42 -13.77 -10.60 20.60
CA VAL A 42 -13.83 -9.14 20.68
C VAL A 42 -14.87 -8.61 19.71
N THR A 43 -15.64 -7.63 20.15
CA THR A 43 -16.71 -7.03 19.35
C THR A 43 -16.22 -5.93 18.39
N SER A 44 -14.93 -5.60 18.43
CA SER A 44 -14.31 -4.62 17.55
C SER A 44 -12.88 -5.00 17.24
N TYR A 45 -12.45 -4.74 16.01
CA TYR A 45 -11.07 -4.85 15.57
C TYR A 45 -10.60 -3.51 15.01
N THR A 46 -9.37 -3.09 15.35
CA THR A 46 -8.76 -1.88 14.79
C THR A 46 -7.84 -2.30 13.66
N LEU A 47 -8.08 -1.75 12.47
CA LEU A 47 -7.25 -2.04 11.30
C LEU A 47 -5.80 -1.64 11.53
N THR A 48 -4.92 -2.47 11.02
CA THR A 48 -3.48 -2.31 11.04
C THR A 48 -2.94 -2.18 9.62
N ASP A 49 -1.67 -1.84 9.48
CA ASP A 49 -1.04 -1.75 8.16
C ASP A 49 -0.90 -3.12 7.47
N ASP A 50 -0.90 -4.22 8.24
CA ASP A 50 -0.86 -5.60 7.71
C ASP A 50 -2.18 -6.04 7.06
N ASP A 51 -3.27 -5.31 7.32
CA ASP A 51 -4.59 -5.59 6.75
C ASP A 51 -4.77 -5.01 5.35
N ARG A 52 -3.88 -4.11 4.93
CA ARG A 52 -3.94 -3.44 3.63
C ARG A 52 -3.95 -4.45 2.49
N GLY A 53 -4.76 -4.17 1.47
CA GLY A 53 -4.95 -5.07 0.34
C GLY A 53 -5.78 -6.33 0.64
N ARG A 54 -6.19 -6.55 1.90
CA ARG A 54 -7.05 -7.67 2.30
C ARG A 54 -8.47 -7.20 2.60
N TYR A 55 -9.43 -8.11 2.42
CA TYR A 55 -10.83 -7.92 2.78
C TYR A 55 -11.03 -8.28 4.24
N ILE A 56 -11.78 -7.47 4.98
CA ILE A 56 -12.01 -7.68 6.41
C ILE A 56 -13.40 -8.23 6.60
N GLY A 57 -13.47 -9.35 7.30
CA GLY A 57 -14.70 -10.05 7.55
C GLY A 57 -14.81 -10.55 8.98
N ILE A 58 -15.97 -11.16 9.25
CA ILE A 58 -16.31 -11.65 10.58
C ILE A 58 -17.07 -12.98 10.44
N GLU A 59 -16.72 -13.91 11.31
CA GLU A 59 -17.42 -15.18 11.50
C GLU A 59 -18.05 -15.18 12.89
N ILE A 60 -19.34 -15.46 12.98
CA ILE A 60 -20.09 -15.48 14.24
C ILE A 60 -21.01 -16.69 14.25
N THR A 61 -20.99 -17.45 15.33
CA THR A 61 -22.03 -18.46 15.62
C THR A 61 -22.88 -17.95 16.76
N PRO A 62 -24.10 -17.42 16.51
CA PRO A 62 -24.97 -16.95 17.58
C PRO A 62 -25.22 -18.06 18.58
N THR A 63 -25.01 -17.79 19.86
CA THR A 63 -25.28 -18.73 20.94
C THR A 63 -25.96 -18.05 22.10
N THR A 64 -26.98 -18.70 22.64
CA THR A 64 -27.71 -18.25 23.83
C THR A 64 -27.35 -19.14 25.02
N GLN A 65 -27.48 -18.59 26.24
CA GLN A 65 -27.26 -19.38 27.45
C GLN A 65 -28.41 -20.36 27.73
N THR A 66 -29.62 -19.99 27.31
CA THR A 66 -30.87 -20.73 27.56
C THR A 66 -31.69 -20.89 26.29
N GLY A 67 -32.57 -21.90 26.25
CA GLY A 67 -33.44 -22.20 25.12
C GLY A 67 -32.94 -23.39 24.28
N THR A 68 -33.83 -24.03 23.54
CA THR A 68 -33.51 -25.09 22.59
C THR A 68 -34.16 -24.75 21.24
N PRO A 69 -33.40 -24.61 20.15
CA PRO A 69 -31.93 -24.67 20.07
C PRO A 69 -31.24 -23.43 20.68
N ASN A 70 -30.09 -23.63 21.31
CA ASN A 70 -29.24 -22.57 21.87
C ASN A 70 -28.07 -22.16 20.96
N VAL A 71 -27.97 -22.78 19.78
CA VAL A 71 -26.97 -22.47 18.75
C VAL A 71 -27.71 -22.09 17.48
N GLY A 72 -27.43 -20.90 16.98
CA GLY A 72 -27.95 -20.38 15.71
C GLY A 72 -27.07 -20.77 14.52
N THR A 73 -27.56 -20.48 13.32
CA THR A 73 -26.79 -20.62 12.08
C THR A 73 -25.58 -19.69 12.08
N ALA A 74 -24.42 -20.20 11.67
CA ALA A 74 -23.22 -19.39 11.52
C ALA A 74 -23.40 -18.30 10.46
N LEU A 75 -23.00 -17.09 10.81
CA LEU A 75 -22.90 -15.95 9.91
C LEU A 75 -21.44 -15.83 9.45
N HIS A 76 -21.25 -15.77 8.14
CA HIS A 76 -19.97 -15.51 7.51
C HIS A 76 -20.09 -14.27 6.64
N LEU A 77 -19.36 -13.22 7.00
CA LEU A 77 -19.20 -12.03 6.18
C LEU A 77 -17.75 -11.96 5.75
N TYR A 78 -17.47 -12.13 4.46
CA TYR A 78 -16.10 -12.06 3.93
C TYR A 78 -15.61 -10.62 3.75
N ASP A 79 -16.55 -9.69 3.58
CA ASP A 79 -16.27 -8.25 3.47
C ASP A 79 -17.37 -7.44 4.14
N ILE A 80 -17.01 -6.81 5.27
CA ILE A 80 -17.92 -5.95 6.04
C ILE A 80 -18.25 -4.63 5.33
N SER A 81 -17.48 -4.23 4.32
CA SER A 81 -17.73 -3.02 3.52
C SER A 81 -18.76 -3.20 2.42
N THR A 82 -19.23 -4.43 2.18
CA THR A 82 -20.31 -4.70 1.22
C THR A 82 -21.68 -4.50 1.86
N ALA A 83 -22.69 -4.20 1.05
CA ALA A 83 -24.09 -4.06 1.51
C ALA A 83 -24.62 -5.31 2.25
N SER A 84 -24.05 -6.50 2.00
CA SER A 84 -24.34 -7.74 2.73
C SER A 84 -23.80 -7.74 4.17
N GLY A 85 -22.83 -6.88 4.49
CA GLY A 85 -22.15 -6.75 5.77
C GLY A 85 -22.77 -5.78 6.77
N GLY A 86 -23.87 -5.11 6.42
CA GLY A 86 -24.67 -4.29 7.36
C GLY A 86 -24.31 -2.81 7.44
N GLY A 87 -23.50 -2.29 6.52
CA GLY A 87 -23.38 -0.85 6.29
C GLY A 87 -24.63 -0.28 5.59
N SER A 88 -25.07 0.90 6.00
CA SER A 88 -26.07 1.65 5.22
C SER A 88 -25.39 2.18 3.97
N ASP A 89 -26.07 2.25 2.81
CA ASP A 89 -25.57 2.94 1.60
C ASP A 89 -25.21 4.43 1.81
N SER A 90 -25.42 4.96 3.02
CA SER A 90 -24.98 6.28 3.47
C SER A 90 -23.61 6.31 4.17
N ASP A 91 -23.09 5.15 4.58
CA ASP A 91 -21.69 5.03 4.97
C ASP A 91 -20.88 5.04 3.67
N ASN A 92 -20.07 6.07 3.50
CA ASN A 92 -19.40 6.37 2.24
C ASN A 92 -18.17 5.46 2.03
N VAL A 93 -18.23 4.21 2.52
CA VAL A 93 -17.14 3.24 2.43
C VAL A 93 -17.29 2.48 1.12
N ALA A 94 -16.34 2.70 0.21
CA ALA A 94 -16.30 1.94 -1.04
C ALA A 94 -16.04 0.46 -0.71
N PRO A 95 -16.83 -0.47 -1.29
CA PRO A 95 -16.57 -1.90 -1.15
C PRO A 95 -15.16 -2.25 -1.63
N GLY A 96 -14.48 -3.15 -0.93
CA GLY A 96 -13.15 -3.59 -1.35
C GLY A 96 -12.19 -3.88 -0.20
N PRO A 97 -10.94 -4.23 -0.54
CA PRO A 97 -9.91 -4.47 0.45
C PRO A 97 -9.58 -3.18 1.21
N VAL A 98 -8.92 -3.32 2.36
CA VAL A 98 -8.43 -2.17 3.13
C VAL A 98 -7.47 -1.35 2.27
N VAL A 99 -7.84 -0.09 2.04
CA VAL A 99 -7.03 0.88 1.28
C VAL A 99 -6.38 1.89 2.23
N ASN A 100 -5.13 2.25 1.97
CA ASN A 100 -4.55 3.44 2.60
C ASN A 100 -4.88 4.69 1.79
N GLN A 101 -5.85 5.45 2.26
CA GLN A 101 -6.24 6.71 1.63
C GLN A 101 -5.17 7.81 1.77
N ASN A 102 -4.22 7.65 2.70
CA ASN A 102 -3.14 8.59 2.92
C ASN A 102 -1.81 8.13 2.28
N LEU A 103 -1.82 7.13 1.40
CA LEU A 103 -0.58 6.63 0.80
C LEU A 103 0.05 7.70 -0.09
N LYS A 104 1.29 8.06 0.22
CA LYS A 104 2.13 8.97 -0.56
C LYS A 104 3.48 8.34 -0.83
N VAL A 105 4.19 8.92 -1.79
CA VAL A 105 5.57 8.57 -2.10
C VAL A 105 6.45 9.77 -1.77
N ALA A 106 7.66 9.50 -1.26
CA ALA A 106 8.74 10.45 -1.19
C ALA A 106 9.99 9.84 -1.84
N ILE A 107 10.72 10.65 -2.59
CA ILE A 107 12.04 10.29 -3.13
C ILE A 107 13.02 11.35 -2.65
N PHE A 108 14.15 10.96 -2.09
CA PHE A 108 15.16 11.89 -1.59
C PHE A 108 16.57 11.31 -1.80
N VAL A 109 17.59 12.17 -1.77
CA VAL A 109 18.98 11.71 -1.75
C VAL A 109 19.25 11.10 -0.38
N ASP A 110 19.98 9.98 -0.34
CA ASP A 110 20.38 9.33 0.90
C ASP A 110 21.05 10.31 1.87
N GLY A 111 20.69 10.23 3.15
CA GLY A 111 21.09 11.18 4.19
C GLY A 111 20.38 12.54 4.17
N THR A 112 19.40 12.75 3.29
CA THR A 112 18.57 13.97 3.25
C THR A 112 17.09 13.66 3.49
N SER A 113 16.29 14.70 3.73
CA SER A 113 14.82 14.58 3.92
C SER A 113 14.03 15.46 2.95
N ILE A 114 14.68 16.00 1.92
CA ILE A 114 14.03 16.87 0.94
C ILE A 114 13.36 15.98 -0.10
N ASN A 115 12.02 15.97 -0.14
CA ASN A 115 11.28 15.25 -1.17
C ASN A 115 11.51 15.89 -2.55
N LEU A 116 12.04 15.12 -3.48
CA LEU A 116 12.40 15.51 -4.84
C LEU A 116 11.28 15.21 -5.85
N ILE A 117 10.19 14.56 -5.43
CA ILE A 117 9.06 14.28 -6.32
C ILE A 117 8.45 15.58 -6.81
N ASN A 118 8.24 15.67 -8.12
CA ASN A 118 7.79 16.87 -8.83
C ASN A 118 8.72 18.09 -8.70
N GLY A 119 9.91 17.93 -8.12
CA GLY A 119 10.94 18.96 -8.09
C GLY A 119 11.52 19.23 -9.47
N SER A 120 12.21 20.37 -9.60
CA SER A 120 13.03 20.70 -10.77
C SER A 120 14.50 20.32 -10.60
N THR A 121 14.86 19.69 -9.47
CA THR A 121 16.24 19.30 -9.17
C THR A 121 16.68 18.20 -10.15
N PRO A 122 17.73 18.43 -10.94
CA PRO A 122 18.29 17.39 -11.80
C PRO A 122 18.78 16.20 -10.97
N ILE A 123 18.77 15.01 -11.57
CA ILE A 123 19.40 13.82 -10.96
C ILE A 123 20.91 14.06 -10.88
N GLU A 124 21.51 13.88 -9.71
CA GLU A 124 22.94 14.07 -9.49
C GLU A 124 23.70 12.75 -9.65
N LEU A 125 24.87 12.81 -10.29
CA LEU A 125 25.78 11.67 -10.42
C LEU A 125 26.46 11.37 -9.07
N GLY A 126 26.78 10.10 -8.84
CA GLY A 126 27.45 9.65 -7.61
C GLY A 126 26.57 9.75 -6.35
N LYS A 127 25.25 9.88 -6.51
CA LYS A 127 24.29 9.92 -5.41
C LYS A 127 23.45 8.66 -5.36
N THR A 128 22.99 8.32 -4.16
CA THR A 128 22.02 7.27 -3.94
C THR A 128 20.67 7.89 -3.63
N TYR A 129 19.62 7.42 -4.28
CA TYR A 129 18.25 7.85 -4.05
C TYR A 129 17.47 6.79 -3.30
N VAL A 130 16.69 7.24 -2.32
CA VAL A 130 15.85 6.42 -1.47
C VAL A 130 14.40 6.73 -1.81
N ALA A 131 13.60 5.69 -2.02
CA ALA A 131 12.16 5.79 -2.16
C ALA A 131 11.49 5.35 -0.86
N LYS A 132 10.50 6.11 -0.41
CA LYS A 132 9.62 5.74 0.70
C LYS A 132 8.16 5.81 0.29
N LEU A 133 7.41 4.77 0.59
CA LEU A 133 5.97 4.81 0.63
C LEU A 133 5.53 4.99 2.08
N TYR A 134 4.74 6.03 2.33
CA TYR A 134 4.33 6.39 3.68
C TYR A 134 2.84 6.71 3.74
N SER A 135 2.28 6.51 4.94
CA SER A 135 0.97 7.05 5.30
C SER A 135 1.16 8.47 5.79
N ASP A 136 0.70 9.45 5.01
CA ASP A 136 0.75 10.88 5.33
C ASP A 136 -0.32 11.21 6.39
N GLU A 137 0.04 11.06 7.66
CA GLU A 137 -0.90 11.15 8.78
C GLU A 137 -1.33 12.60 9.04
N ASN A 138 -0.43 13.55 8.78
CA ASN A 138 -0.67 14.98 8.96
C ASN A 138 -1.19 15.69 7.69
N LYS A 139 -1.24 14.98 6.55
CA LYS A 139 -1.75 15.42 5.24
C LYS A 139 -0.98 16.58 4.62
N ASN A 140 0.32 16.71 4.90
CA ASN A 140 1.13 17.80 4.39
C ASN A 140 1.86 17.45 3.06
N GLY A 141 1.72 16.22 2.57
CA GLY A 141 2.34 15.74 1.33
C GLY A 141 3.85 15.57 1.39
N LYS A 142 4.45 15.59 2.59
CA LYS A 142 5.87 15.39 2.85
C LYS A 142 6.03 14.24 3.83
N PHE A 143 7.15 13.54 3.73
CA PHE A 143 7.47 12.49 4.69
C PHE A 143 8.10 13.10 5.94
N ASP A 144 7.40 13.02 7.07
CA ASP A 144 7.87 13.46 8.38
C ASP A 144 8.19 12.27 9.27
N ALA A 145 9.49 12.00 9.44
CA ALA A 145 9.96 10.91 10.29
C ALA A 145 9.42 11.05 11.73
N GLY A 146 8.78 9.99 12.23
CA GLY A 146 8.19 9.95 13.58
C GLY A 146 6.76 10.50 13.68
N THR A 147 6.24 11.14 12.62
CA THR A 147 4.81 11.48 12.50
C THR A 147 4.11 10.55 11.53
N ASP A 148 4.72 10.33 10.36
CA ASP A 148 4.18 9.46 9.33
C ASP A 148 4.62 8.01 9.50
N ALA A 149 3.73 7.09 9.13
CA ALA A 149 4.04 5.66 9.12
C ALA A 149 4.77 5.28 7.82
N ASP A 150 5.99 4.76 7.95
CA ASP A 150 6.72 4.16 6.83
C ASP A 150 6.15 2.77 6.53
N VAL A 151 5.53 2.63 5.37
CA VAL A 151 4.88 1.38 4.93
C VAL A 151 5.60 0.77 3.73
N THR A 152 6.82 1.23 3.42
CA THR A 152 7.57 0.83 2.23
C THR A 152 7.75 -0.68 2.14
N ALA A 153 7.94 -1.36 3.28
CA ALA A 153 8.12 -2.81 3.36
C ALA A 153 6.92 -3.62 2.84
N ASN A 154 5.71 -3.03 2.81
CA ASN A 154 4.48 -3.70 2.40
C ASN A 154 4.25 -3.62 0.88
N TYR A 155 5.14 -2.93 0.16
CA TYR A 155 5.03 -2.73 -1.28
C TYR A 155 6.26 -3.29 -1.99
N ASP A 156 6.04 -3.82 -3.17
CA ASP A 156 7.08 -3.92 -4.18
C ASP A 156 7.09 -2.64 -5.02
N PHE A 157 8.26 -2.08 -5.29
CA PHE A 157 8.43 -0.91 -6.13
C PHE A 157 9.59 -1.04 -7.12
N ARG A 158 9.49 -0.29 -8.22
CA ARG A 158 10.48 -0.24 -9.30
C ARG A 158 10.75 1.20 -9.67
N TRP A 159 12.02 1.51 -9.90
CA TRP A 159 12.44 2.83 -10.34
C TRP A 159 12.11 3.04 -11.81
N VAL A 160 11.61 4.24 -12.12
CA VAL A 160 11.29 4.69 -13.46
C VAL A 160 11.92 6.05 -13.65
N LEU A 161 12.77 6.18 -14.68
CA LEU A 161 13.16 7.48 -15.20
C LEU A 161 12.04 7.95 -16.10
N SER A 162 11.45 9.09 -15.79
CA SER A 162 10.30 9.64 -16.51
C SER A 162 10.66 10.96 -17.22
N GLY A 163 9.79 11.37 -18.14
CA GLY A 163 10.06 12.49 -19.04
C GLY A 163 10.91 12.07 -20.23
N SER A 164 11.51 13.06 -20.88
CA SER A 164 12.39 12.87 -22.03
C SER A 164 13.68 13.63 -21.79
N SER A 165 14.81 13.12 -22.27
CA SER A 165 16.07 13.87 -22.26
C SER A 165 15.89 15.21 -22.96
N GLN A 166 16.49 16.28 -22.43
CA GLN A 166 16.26 17.63 -22.95
C GLN A 166 16.93 17.85 -24.30
N GLN A 167 18.11 17.28 -24.50
CA GLN A 167 18.89 17.42 -25.74
C GLN A 167 18.39 16.52 -26.87
N LEU A 168 18.04 15.27 -26.59
CA LEU A 168 17.74 14.27 -27.62
C LEU A 168 16.29 13.82 -27.65
N GLY A 169 15.44 14.26 -26.71
CA GLY A 169 14.03 13.88 -26.65
C GLY A 169 13.80 12.39 -26.37
N THR A 170 14.84 11.65 -25.97
CA THR A 170 14.73 10.20 -25.70
C THR A 170 13.87 10.01 -24.46
N SER A 171 12.75 9.31 -24.62
CA SER A 171 11.85 8.98 -23.51
C SER A 171 12.58 8.16 -22.44
N GLY A 172 12.21 8.41 -21.19
CA GLY A 172 12.63 7.57 -20.07
C GLY A 172 11.95 6.21 -20.09
N GLY A 173 12.27 5.38 -19.12
CA GLY A 173 11.76 4.03 -19.01
C GLY A 173 12.04 3.42 -17.64
N ILE A 174 11.68 2.16 -17.50
CA ILE A 174 11.90 1.39 -16.27
C ILE A 174 13.38 1.02 -16.12
N VAL A 175 13.94 1.30 -14.94
CA VAL A 175 15.30 0.88 -14.58
C VAL A 175 15.35 -0.65 -14.54
N ASN A 176 16.51 -1.24 -14.80
CA ASN A 176 16.69 -2.69 -14.69
C ASN A 176 16.37 -3.24 -13.28
N SER A 177 16.13 -4.55 -13.23
CA SER A 177 15.64 -5.24 -12.04
C SER A 177 16.62 -5.34 -10.87
N SER A 178 17.90 -5.05 -11.05
CA SER A 178 18.86 -5.08 -9.93
C SER A 178 18.57 -4.02 -8.85
N PHE A 179 17.77 -3.00 -9.19
CA PHE A 179 17.33 -1.95 -8.28
C PHE A 179 15.89 -2.13 -7.75
N ASP A 180 15.22 -3.24 -8.08
CA ASP A 180 13.88 -3.51 -7.55
C ASP A 180 13.91 -3.58 -6.04
N ASN A 181 12.97 -2.90 -5.38
CA ASN A 181 12.85 -2.87 -3.92
C ASN A 181 14.12 -2.39 -3.18
N ASN A 182 15.03 -1.69 -3.89
CA ASN A 182 16.31 -1.24 -3.36
C ASN A 182 16.54 0.25 -3.66
N ASN A 183 17.53 0.85 -2.99
CA ASN A 183 17.94 2.21 -3.27
C ASN A 183 18.57 2.32 -4.67
N LEU A 184 18.30 3.42 -5.37
CA LEU A 184 18.85 3.67 -6.70
C LEU A 184 20.19 4.40 -6.58
N ALA A 185 21.29 3.67 -6.70
CA ALA A 185 22.62 4.27 -6.80
C ALA A 185 22.86 4.77 -8.23
N ILE A 186 23.02 6.08 -8.39
CA ILE A 186 23.42 6.70 -9.64
C ILE A 186 24.97 6.73 -9.69
N PRO A 187 25.60 6.10 -10.69
CA PRO A 187 27.06 6.11 -10.83
C PRO A 187 27.66 7.51 -10.99
N ALA A 188 28.99 7.62 -10.88
CA ALA A 188 29.70 8.89 -10.96
C ALA A 188 29.74 9.45 -12.40
N THR A 189 29.47 8.63 -13.41
CA THR A 189 29.48 9.03 -14.82
C THR A 189 28.23 8.58 -15.57
N ASN A 190 27.90 9.30 -16.64
CA ASN A 190 26.76 8.97 -17.51
C ASN A 190 26.96 7.67 -18.30
N ASP A 191 28.21 7.31 -18.63
CA ASP A 191 28.52 6.06 -19.30
C ASP A 191 28.28 4.84 -18.41
N GLU A 192 28.67 4.93 -17.14
CA GLU A 192 28.35 3.92 -16.15
C GLU A 192 26.85 3.87 -15.88
N ALA A 193 26.18 5.01 -15.74
CA ALA A 193 24.73 5.06 -15.53
C ALA A 193 23.97 4.40 -16.69
N ARG A 194 24.37 4.65 -17.94
CA ARG A 194 23.82 3.99 -19.12
C ARG A 194 23.99 2.48 -19.07
N THR A 195 25.14 2.00 -18.63
CA THR A 195 25.42 0.56 -18.53
C THR A 195 24.65 -0.09 -17.38
N ASN A 196 24.58 0.60 -16.24
CA ASN A 196 24.09 0.04 -15.00
C ASN A 196 22.59 0.23 -14.78
N LEU A 197 21.95 1.23 -15.41
CA LEU A 197 20.53 1.54 -15.18
C LEU A 197 19.63 1.01 -16.29
N ASN A 198 20.08 0.99 -17.55
CA ASN A 198 19.27 0.54 -18.68
C ASN A 198 18.73 -0.87 -18.46
N GLY A 199 17.46 -1.08 -18.79
CA GLY A 199 16.75 -2.33 -18.53
C GLY A 199 15.62 -2.57 -19.55
N PRO A 200 15.20 -3.83 -19.73
CA PRO A 200 14.13 -4.16 -20.66
C PRO A 200 12.78 -3.65 -20.16
N ALA A 201 11.82 -3.51 -21.09
CA ALA A 201 10.44 -3.19 -20.77
C ALA A 201 9.84 -4.27 -19.86
N ARG A 202 9.13 -3.84 -18.82
CA ARG A 202 8.46 -4.69 -17.82
C ARG A 202 7.44 -3.89 -17.03
N ASP A 203 6.53 -4.57 -16.32
CA ASP A 203 5.50 -3.95 -15.48
C ASP A 203 4.66 -2.86 -16.17
N GLY A 204 4.41 -3.03 -17.47
CA GLY A 204 3.66 -2.05 -18.29
C GLY A 204 4.41 -0.74 -18.53
N LYS A 205 5.74 -0.73 -18.38
CA LYS A 205 6.63 0.40 -18.68
C LYS A 205 7.61 0.05 -19.79
N GLU A 206 7.90 1.05 -20.61
CA GLU A 206 8.89 0.98 -21.68
C GLU A 206 10.31 0.75 -21.15
N ALA A 207 11.16 0.17 -21.99
CA ALA A 207 12.56 -0.06 -21.68
C ALA A 207 13.30 1.26 -21.45
N LEU A 208 14.18 1.32 -20.44
CA LEU A 208 15.07 2.45 -20.27
C LEU A 208 16.27 2.31 -21.21
N THR A 209 16.44 3.28 -22.12
CA THR A 209 17.62 3.39 -22.98
C THR A 209 18.20 4.80 -22.88
N ILE A 210 19.12 5.01 -21.94
CA ILE A 210 19.88 6.27 -21.84
C ILE A 210 20.82 6.35 -23.06
N PRO A 211 20.76 7.42 -23.87
CA PRO A 211 21.60 7.56 -25.06
C PRO A 211 23.08 7.83 -24.69
N THR A 212 24.01 7.47 -25.60
CA THR A 212 25.46 7.69 -25.43
C THR A 212 25.87 9.15 -25.50
N ASN A 213 25.09 9.96 -26.22
CA ASN A 213 25.24 11.40 -26.30
C ASN A 213 23.99 12.04 -25.69
N GLY A 214 24.08 13.25 -25.14
CA GLY A 214 22.94 13.94 -24.52
C GLY A 214 23.16 14.28 -23.05
N ASP A 215 22.08 14.60 -22.35
CA ASP A 215 22.12 15.02 -20.93
C ASP A 215 22.38 13.86 -19.96
N GLY A 216 22.43 12.60 -20.44
CA GLY A 216 22.50 11.42 -19.58
C GLY A 216 21.30 11.30 -18.63
N VAL A 217 21.53 10.87 -17.39
CA VAL A 217 20.45 10.72 -16.41
C VAL A 217 19.85 12.06 -15.97
N GLN A 218 20.60 13.15 -16.08
CA GLN A 218 20.21 14.49 -15.65
C GLN A 218 19.01 15.06 -16.43
N GLY A 219 18.75 14.53 -17.62
CA GLY A 219 17.59 14.91 -18.43
C GLY A 219 16.26 14.32 -17.95
N TYR A 220 16.28 13.37 -17.01
CA TYR A 220 15.09 12.65 -16.56
C TYR A 220 14.65 13.04 -15.15
N LYS A 221 13.44 12.62 -14.78
CA LYS A 221 12.91 12.72 -13.43
C LYS A 221 12.75 11.35 -12.81
N LEU A 222 12.94 11.25 -11.49
CA LEU A 222 12.74 10.02 -10.75
C LEU A 222 11.27 9.83 -10.40
N HIS A 223 10.74 8.65 -10.72
CA HIS A 223 9.47 8.14 -10.24
C HIS A 223 9.64 6.69 -9.79
N ILE A 224 8.66 6.18 -9.05
CA ILE A 224 8.50 4.75 -8.83
C ILE A 224 7.12 4.31 -9.28
N ILE A 225 7.01 3.07 -9.73
CA ILE A 225 5.75 2.34 -9.72
C ILE A 225 5.77 1.36 -8.56
N TYR A 226 4.60 1.07 -7.97
CA TYR A 226 4.51 0.21 -6.81
C TYR A 226 3.25 -0.63 -6.82
N LYS A 227 3.31 -1.77 -6.14
CA LYS A 227 2.19 -2.69 -5.93
C LYS A 227 2.28 -3.23 -4.51
N HIS A 228 1.15 -3.32 -3.83
CA HIS A 228 1.09 -3.98 -2.52
C HIS A 228 1.48 -5.46 -2.67
N LYS A 229 2.22 -6.00 -1.70
CA LYS A 229 2.62 -7.40 -1.66
C LYS A 229 1.43 -8.33 -1.41
#